data_AF-A0AAE9KYY9-F1
#
_entry.id   AF-A0AAE9KYY9-F1
#
_cell.length_a   1.000
_cell.length_b   1.000
_cell.length_c   1.000
_cell.angle_alpha   90.00
_cell.angle_beta   90.00
_cell.angle_gamma   90.00
#
_symmetry.space_group_name_H-M   'P 1'
#
loop_
_entity.id
_entity.type
_entity.pdbx_description
1 polymer ?
#
loop_
_entity_poly.entity_id
_entity_poly.type
_entity_poly.pdbx_seq_one_letter_code
_entity_poly.pdbx_strand_id
1 'polypeptide(L)'
;MNDYDEDGGSEFKSVLLWTVFFLLLGAAGYGGWYVVSGLGQSAENIQSQVEQAKPRSDVNTFTLSQVSGAVPAEWQQVSESVSSGTDLAVQKGEFAYRDGMPVVRVAVYNQGGFAISAAQISLSLLLDGSNEAFAQVQAVPVPLSGVLLPGDSVIADIPVDDPAWRDEAVRLAGQRRVLAQVVFVNDADRDNIDYPQTDAGVYLKQVENDWGAQYAEESLPSESETEASVAEFDETAGVEDVPAVLPQQ
;
A
#
# COMPACT_ATOMS: atom_id res chain seq x y z
N MET A 1 38.32 51.19 26.19
CA MET A 1 38.56 51.58 24.78
C MET A 1 38.43 50.32 23.95
N ASN A 2 37.32 50.23 23.22
CA ASN A 2 36.96 49.32 22.10
C ASN A 2 37.07 47.82 22.40
N ASP A 3 35.99 47.02 22.56
CA ASP A 3 34.78 46.87 21.72
C ASP A 3 35.06 46.88 20.23
N TYR A 4 35.17 45.67 19.66
CA TYR A 4 34.70 45.33 18.32
C TYR A 4 34.12 43.93 18.34
N ASP A 5 32.81 43.89 18.16
CA ASP A 5 31.99 42.72 17.86
C ASP A 5 32.48 41.99 16.60
N GLU A 6 32.77 40.70 16.74
CA GLU A 6 32.82 39.74 15.63
C GLU A 6 31.67 38.73 15.82
N ASP A 7 30.42 39.19 15.64
CA ASP A 7 29.28 38.26 15.56
C ASP A 7 28.26 38.67 14.49
N GLY A 8 28.77 38.89 13.27
CA GLY A 8 27.95 39.21 12.09
C GLY A 8 28.00 38.17 10.96
N GLY A 9 28.66 37.01 11.18
CA GLY A 9 29.06 36.10 10.09
C GLY A 9 28.24 34.81 9.96
N SER A 10 27.49 34.41 10.99
CA SER A 10 26.79 33.11 11.04
C SER A 10 25.32 33.21 10.64
N GLU A 11 24.64 34.31 10.98
CA GLU A 11 23.23 34.51 10.65
C GLU A 11 23.00 34.79 9.16
N PHE A 12 23.91 35.53 8.51
CA PHE A 12 23.78 35.85 7.08
C PHE A 12 23.93 34.62 6.18
N LYS A 13 24.74 33.62 6.57
CA LYS A 13 24.87 32.37 5.82
C LYS A 13 23.63 31.48 5.96
N SER A 14 23.01 31.47 7.14
CA SER A 14 21.76 30.72 7.38
C SER A 14 20.59 31.35 6.65
N VAL A 15 20.42 32.67 6.69
CA VAL A 15 19.32 33.38 5.99
C VAL A 15 19.42 33.22 4.46
N LEU A 16 20.63 33.23 3.90
CA LEU A 16 20.83 33.02 2.46
C LEU A 16 20.45 31.59 2.04
N LEU A 17 20.72 30.58 2.88
CA LEU A 17 20.44 29.17 2.59
C LEU A 17 18.94 28.85 2.68
N TRP A 18 18.23 29.45 3.64
CA TRP A 18 16.76 29.38 3.72
C TRP A 18 16.07 30.10 2.55
N THR A 19 16.64 31.22 2.08
CA THR A 19 16.06 31.97 0.95
C THR A 19 16.16 31.19 -0.36
N VAL A 20 17.28 30.50 -0.62
CA VAL A 20 17.44 29.64 -1.81
C VAL A 20 16.54 28.41 -1.75
N PHE A 21 16.30 27.84 -0.57
CA PHE A 21 15.36 26.72 -0.37
C PHE A 21 13.91 27.12 -0.67
N PHE A 22 13.43 28.26 -0.19
CA PHE A 22 12.09 28.75 -0.51
C PHE A 22 11.93 29.20 -1.97
N LEU A 23 13.00 29.70 -2.61
CA LEU A 23 12.99 30.05 -4.04
C LEU A 23 12.92 28.80 -4.94
N LEU A 24 13.51 27.68 -4.53
CA LEU A 24 13.36 26.39 -5.23
C LEU A 24 11.98 25.75 -5.00
N LEU A 25 11.38 25.88 -3.80
CA LEU A 25 9.99 25.45 -3.57
C LEU A 25 8.96 26.33 -4.31
N GLY A 26 9.23 27.63 -4.49
CA GLY A 26 8.36 28.55 -5.23
C GLY A 26 8.25 28.24 -6.74
N ALA A 27 9.28 27.62 -7.34
CA ALA A 27 9.25 27.23 -8.75
C ALA A 27 8.54 25.88 -9.01
N ALA A 28 8.46 25.00 -8.01
CA ALA A 28 7.74 23.71 -8.12
C ALA A 28 6.22 23.84 -7.89
N GLY A 29 5.75 24.95 -7.29
CA GLY A 29 4.34 25.20 -6.98
C GLY A 29 3.50 25.80 -8.13
N TYR A 30 4.09 26.15 -9.27
CA TYR A 30 3.38 26.86 -10.37
C TYR A 30 2.88 25.94 -11.50
N GLY A 31 3.13 24.63 -11.43
CA GLY A 31 2.64 23.63 -12.41
C GLY A 31 1.33 22.93 -12.02
N GLY A 32 0.77 23.25 -10.85
CA GLY A 32 -0.35 22.51 -10.24
C GLY A 32 -1.74 23.13 -10.38
N TRP A 33 -1.91 24.24 -11.13
CA TRP A 33 -3.18 24.99 -11.18
C TRP A 33 -3.80 25.10 -12.59
N TYR A 34 -3.64 24.12 -13.47
CA TYR A 34 -4.36 24.12 -14.76
C TYR A 34 -5.18 22.85 -15.04
N VAL A 35 -5.33 21.94 -14.07
CA VAL A 35 -6.08 20.68 -14.28
C VAL A 35 -7.45 20.67 -13.59
N VAL A 36 -7.79 21.65 -12.75
CA VAL A 36 -9.08 21.71 -12.03
C VAL A 36 -9.93 22.91 -12.45
N SER A 37 -10.08 23.13 -13.75
CA SER A 37 -11.09 24.06 -14.31
C SER A 37 -11.76 23.54 -15.59
N GLY A 38 -11.57 22.27 -15.93
CA GLY A 38 -12.18 21.63 -17.11
C GLY A 38 -13.51 20.91 -16.86
N LEU A 39 -14.13 21.07 -15.68
CA LEU A 39 -15.40 20.40 -15.32
C LEU A 39 -16.63 21.32 -15.32
N GLY A 40 -16.56 22.52 -15.91
CA GLY A 40 -17.64 23.50 -15.74
C GLY A 40 -18.05 24.37 -16.93
N GLN A 41 -17.52 24.22 -18.15
CA GLN A 41 -17.85 25.14 -19.26
C GLN A 41 -18.06 24.53 -20.66
N SER A 42 -18.21 23.21 -20.82
CA SER A 42 -18.65 22.64 -22.11
C SER A 42 -20.17 22.39 -22.21
N ALA A 43 -20.96 22.99 -21.31
CA ALA A 43 -22.42 22.80 -21.22
C ALA A 43 -23.26 23.95 -21.84
N GLU A 44 -22.68 24.82 -22.66
CA GLU A 44 -23.42 25.90 -23.34
C GLU A 44 -23.09 25.98 -24.84
N ASN A 45 -23.11 24.85 -25.58
CA ASN A 45 -23.40 24.90 -27.02
C ASN A 45 -23.85 23.56 -27.64
N ILE A 46 -24.44 22.66 -26.84
CA ILE A 46 -25.10 21.46 -27.38
C ILE A 46 -26.55 21.83 -27.69
N GLN A 47 -26.79 22.63 -28.73
CA GLN A 47 -28.16 22.86 -29.22
C GLN A 47 -28.33 22.87 -30.74
N SER A 48 -27.33 22.50 -31.56
CA SER A 48 -27.68 22.34 -32.98
C SER A 48 -27.10 21.17 -33.77
N GLN A 49 -25.95 20.57 -33.47
CA GLN A 49 -25.41 19.52 -34.36
C GLN A 49 -24.49 18.52 -33.65
N VAL A 50 -25.05 17.60 -32.87
CA VAL A 50 -24.39 16.30 -32.58
C VAL A 50 -25.50 15.27 -32.31
N GLU A 51 -25.50 14.18 -33.06
CA GLU A 51 -26.32 12.99 -32.76
C GLU A 51 -26.17 12.63 -31.28
N GLN A 52 -27.28 12.30 -30.62
CA GLN A 52 -27.30 11.83 -29.24
C GLN A 52 -26.24 10.73 -29.03
N ALA A 53 -25.15 11.08 -28.35
CA ALA A 53 -24.26 10.09 -27.79
C ALA A 53 -25.10 9.27 -26.79
N LYS A 54 -25.25 7.98 -27.10
CA LYS A 54 -25.86 6.98 -26.21
C LYS A 54 -25.26 7.15 -24.81
N PRO A 55 -26.07 7.25 -23.75
CA PRO A 55 -25.56 7.48 -22.40
C PRO A 55 -24.52 6.40 -22.07
N ARG A 56 -23.30 6.84 -21.70
CA ARG A 56 -22.29 5.94 -21.12
C ARG A 56 -22.93 5.30 -19.89
N SER A 57 -22.93 3.97 -19.85
CA SER A 57 -23.40 3.22 -18.70
C SER A 57 -22.71 3.74 -17.45
N ASP A 58 -23.52 4.28 -16.56
CA ASP A 58 -23.20 4.53 -15.17
C ASP A 58 -22.85 3.20 -14.52
N VAL A 59 -21.62 3.01 -14.07
CA VAL A 59 -21.21 1.75 -13.43
C VAL A 59 -20.19 2.02 -12.34
N ASN A 60 -20.70 2.41 -11.17
CA ASN A 60 -20.10 2.13 -9.87
C ASN A 60 -20.20 0.62 -9.51
N THR A 61 -20.08 -0.28 -10.48
CA THR A 61 -20.36 -1.72 -10.29
C THR A 61 -19.71 -2.60 -11.37
N PHE A 62 -18.40 -2.47 -11.59
CA PHE A 62 -17.67 -3.47 -12.39
C PHE A 62 -16.93 -4.40 -11.43
N THR A 63 -17.52 -5.55 -11.13
CA THR A 63 -16.77 -6.70 -10.61
C THR A 63 -15.77 -7.18 -11.68
N LEU A 64 -14.70 -7.85 -11.26
CA LEU A 64 -13.68 -8.42 -12.15
C LEU A 64 -14.24 -9.39 -13.23
N SER A 65 -15.52 -9.71 -13.20
CA SER A 65 -16.25 -10.58 -14.13
C SER A 65 -16.29 -10.10 -15.61
N GLN A 66 -15.74 -8.94 -15.94
CA GLN A 66 -15.68 -8.43 -17.31
C GLN A 66 -14.25 -8.10 -17.71
N VAL A 67 -13.54 -9.14 -18.13
CA VAL A 67 -12.41 -9.02 -19.05
C VAL A 67 -12.81 -9.87 -20.25
N SER A 68 -13.37 -9.22 -21.28
CA SER A 68 -13.66 -9.88 -22.55
C SER A 68 -12.37 -9.90 -23.36
N GLY A 69 -11.89 -11.10 -23.71
CA GLY A 69 -10.75 -11.27 -24.62
C GLY A 69 -11.04 -10.60 -25.96
N ALA A 70 -10.22 -9.63 -26.34
CA ALA A 70 -10.24 -9.04 -27.66
C ALA A 70 -9.37 -9.90 -28.59
N VAL A 71 -9.96 -10.34 -29.69
CA VAL A 71 -9.28 -11.12 -30.74
C VAL A 71 -8.14 -10.30 -31.35
N PRO A 72 -6.92 -10.85 -31.55
CA PRO A 72 -5.80 -10.07 -32.05
C PRO A 72 -6.01 -9.62 -33.50
N ALA A 73 -5.57 -8.39 -33.78
CA ALA A 73 -5.29 -7.95 -35.13
C ALA A 73 -4.13 -8.77 -35.72
N GLU A 74 -4.27 -9.06 -37.01
CA GLU A 74 -3.41 -9.79 -37.91
C GLU A 74 -1.90 -9.57 -37.65
N TRP A 75 -1.19 -10.63 -37.26
CA TRP A 75 0.24 -10.61 -36.94
C TRP A 75 1.11 -10.26 -38.15
N GLN A 76 1.55 -9.02 -38.24
CA GLN A 76 2.68 -8.62 -39.09
C GLN A 76 3.98 -8.78 -38.30
N GLN A 77 4.80 -9.75 -38.72
CA GLN A 77 6.21 -9.97 -38.38
C GLN A 77 6.58 -9.85 -36.89
N VAL A 78 6.71 -11.02 -36.24
CA VAL A 78 7.47 -11.18 -35.00
C VAL A 78 8.93 -10.84 -35.29
N SER A 79 9.26 -9.56 -35.18
CA SER A 79 10.62 -9.11 -34.92
C SER A 79 11.02 -9.73 -33.58
N GLU A 80 12.27 -10.14 -33.39
CA GLU A 80 12.76 -10.61 -32.07
C GLU A 80 12.38 -9.58 -31.00
N SER A 81 11.28 -9.83 -30.29
CA SER A 81 10.69 -8.84 -29.40
C SER A 81 11.36 -9.00 -28.06
N VAL A 82 12.38 -8.17 -27.82
CA VAL A 82 13.05 -8.08 -26.54
C VAL A 82 12.17 -7.27 -25.59
N SER A 83 12.11 -7.69 -24.33
CA SER A 83 11.43 -6.98 -23.25
C SER A 83 11.72 -5.49 -23.22
N SER A 84 10.66 -4.72 -23.05
CA SER A 84 10.69 -3.26 -22.86
C SER A 84 10.86 -2.85 -21.38
N GLY A 85 10.75 -3.81 -20.46
CA GLY A 85 10.65 -3.56 -19.02
C GLY A 85 9.25 -3.16 -18.55
N THR A 86 8.27 -3.06 -19.44
CA THR A 86 6.86 -2.80 -19.09
C THR A 86 5.94 -3.71 -19.91
N ASP A 87 6.26 -4.99 -20.01
CA ASP A 87 5.60 -5.96 -20.88
C ASP A 87 4.30 -6.51 -20.27
N LEU A 88 4.20 -6.53 -18.94
CA LEU A 88 2.98 -6.97 -18.23
C LEU A 88 2.46 -5.84 -17.33
N ALA A 89 1.28 -5.33 -17.66
CA ALA A 89 0.62 -4.29 -16.88
C ALA A 89 -0.40 -4.87 -15.90
N VAL A 90 -0.44 -4.35 -14.68
CA VAL A 90 -1.60 -4.52 -13.80
C VAL A 90 -2.66 -3.51 -14.23
N GLN A 91 -3.77 -3.95 -14.83
CA GLN A 91 -4.82 -3.03 -15.29
C GLN A 91 -5.70 -2.53 -14.13
N LYS A 92 -6.00 -3.43 -13.20
CA LYS A 92 -6.84 -3.21 -12.03
C LYS A 92 -6.62 -4.34 -11.03
N GLY A 93 -7.02 -4.12 -9.79
CA GLY A 93 -7.12 -5.21 -8.83
C GLY A 93 -7.84 -4.80 -7.57
N GLU A 94 -8.14 -5.79 -6.76
CA GLU A 94 -8.84 -5.67 -5.50
C GLU A 94 -8.11 -6.45 -4.42
N PHE A 95 -8.29 -6.02 -3.18
CA PHE A 95 -7.90 -6.80 -2.03
C PHE A 95 -9.00 -6.78 -0.97
N ALA A 96 -9.03 -7.83 -0.16
CA ALA A 96 -9.97 -8.02 0.93
C ALA A 96 -9.32 -8.78 2.08
N TYR A 97 -9.94 -8.71 3.24
CA TYR A 97 -9.77 -9.69 4.30
C TYR A 97 -11.04 -10.52 4.41
N ARG A 98 -10.87 -11.85 4.47
CA ARG A 98 -11.96 -12.82 4.69
C ARG A 98 -11.54 -13.76 5.79
N ASP A 99 -12.30 -13.80 6.89
CA ASP A 99 -11.92 -14.53 8.10
C ASP A 99 -10.49 -14.21 8.57
N GLY A 100 -10.07 -12.94 8.44
CA GLY A 100 -8.71 -12.50 8.80
C GLY A 100 -7.61 -12.89 7.81
N MET A 101 -7.96 -13.58 6.72
CA MET A 101 -7.00 -13.97 5.67
C MET A 101 -7.00 -12.96 4.52
N PRO A 102 -5.82 -12.48 4.08
CA PRO A 102 -5.73 -11.59 2.93
C PRO A 102 -6.07 -12.33 1.63
N VAL A 103 -6.93 -11.72 0.82
CA VAL A 103 -7.29 -12.17 -0.52
C VAL A 103 -6.96 -11.05 -1.50
N VAL A 104 -6.02 -11.29 -2.42
CA VAL A 104 -5.59 -10.30 -3.43
C VAL A 104 -5.90 -10.85 -4.81
N ARG A 105 -6.55 -10.03 -5.65
CA ARG A 105 -6.88 -10.38 -7.03
C ARG A 105 -6.50 -9.26 -7.98
N VAL A 106 -5.76 -9.60 -9.02
CA VAL A 106 -5.29 -8.63 -10.03
C VAL A 106 -5.70 -9.06 -11.43
N ALA A 107 -6.06 -8.09 -12.28
CA ALA A 107 -6.16 -8.30 -13.72
C ALA A 107 -4.86 -7.80 -14.35
N VAL A 108 -4.14 -8.71 -15.00
CA VAL A 108 -2.90 -8.40 -15.71
C VAL A 108 -3.12 -8.49 -17.22
N TYR A 109 -2.38 -7.70 -17.97
CA TYR A 109 -2.46 -7.62 -19.43
C TYR A 109 -1.06 -7.65 -20.05
N ASN A 110 -0.85 -8.57 -20.98
CA ASN A 110 0.40 -8.63 -21.73
C ASN A 110 0.36 -7.56 -22.83
N GLN A 111 1.10 -6.49 -22.60
CA GLN A 111 1.29 -5.39 -23.57
C GLN A 111 2.66 -5.47 -24.28
N GLY A 112 3.48 -6.45 -23.93
CA GLY A 112 4.73 -6.75 -24.61
C GLY A 112 4.50 -7.39 -25.99
N GLY A 113 5.58 -7.64 -26.72
CA GLY A 113 5.52 -8.26 -28.05
C GLY A 113 5.83 -9.76 -28.08
N PHE A 114 5.93 -10.41 -26.92
CA PHE A 114 6.21 -11.84 -26.77
C PHE A 114 5.26 -12.51 -25.79
N ALA A 115 5.16 -13.82 -25.86
CA ALA A 115 4.26 -14.60 -25.02
C ALA A 115 4.89 -14.84 -23.63
N ILE A 116 4.13 -14.62 -22.56
CA ILE A 116 4.65 -14.69 -21.18
C ILE A 116 4.32 -16.05 -20.57
N SER A 117 5.33 -16.82 -20.18
CA SER A 117 5.17 -18.15 -19.55
C SER A 117 5.07 -18.08 -18.02
N ALA A 118 5.70 -17.09 -17.41
CA ALA A 118 5.69 -16.85 -15.97
C ALA A 118 5.83 -15.35 -15.67
N ALA A 119 5.30 -14.92 -14.52
CA ALA A 119 5.47 -13.56 -14.04
C ALA A 119 5.56 -13.54 -12.51
N GLN A 120 6.22 -12.51 -11.98
CA GLN A 120 6.33 -12.27 -10.55
C GLN A 120 5.83 -10.87 -10.21
N ILE A 121 5.13 -10.77 -9.09
CA ILE A 121 4.55 -9.53 -8.58
C ILE A 121 4.99 -9.30 -7.13
N SER A 122 5.32 -8.06 -6.80
CA SER A 122 5.53 -7.61 -5.43
C SER A 122 4.29 -6.88 -4.94
N LEU A 123 3.93 -7.13 -3.69
CA LEU A 123 2.80 -6.51 -3.01
C LEU A 123 3.31 -5.76 -1.78
N SER A 124 2.98 -4.48 -1.67
CA SER A 124 3.31 -3.66 -0.49
C SER A 124 2.02 -3.21 0.19
N LEU A 125 1.87 -3.53 1.47
CA LEU A 125 0.77 -3.10 2.32
C LEU A 125 1.15 -1.79 3.02
N LEU A 126 0.30 -0.78 2.90
CA LEU A 126 0.44 0.52 3.57
C LEU A 126 -0.77 0.78 4.46
N LEU A 127 -0.53 1.34 5.64
CA LEU A 127 -1.56 1.63 6.63
C LEU A 127 -1.71 3.14 6.83
N ASP A 128 -2.94 3.59 7.08
CA ASP A 128 -3.29 4.92 7.60
C ASP A 128 -2.64 6.10 6.86
N GLY A 129 -2.58 6.01 5.53
CA GLY A 129 -2.04 7.06 4.67
C GLY A 129 -0.51 7.15 4.62
N SER A 130 0.21 6.27 5.32
CA SER A 130 1.67 6.18 5.22
C SER A 130 2.12 5.87 3.79
N ASN A 131 3.30 6.38 3.43
CA ASN A 131 4.00 6.06 2.19
C ASN A 131 5.05 4.95 2.39
N GLU A 132 5.33 4.60 3.65
CA GLU A 132 6.18 3.45 3.99
C GLU A 132 5.33 2.18 4.02
N ALA A 133 5.86 1.10 3.43
CA ALA A 133 5.21 -0.20 3.47
C ALA A 133 5.31 -0.77 4.90
N PHE A 134 4.16 -1.09 5.49
CA PHE A 134 4.10 -1.80 6.75
C PHE A 134 4.56 -3.26 6.58
N ALA A 135 4.10 -3.92 5.50
CA ALA A 135 4.49 -5.28 5.14
C ALA A 135 4.69 -5.38 3.62
N GLN A 136 5.54 -6.30 3.18
CA GLN A 136 5.83 -6.49 1.77
C GLN A 136 6.07 -7.96 1.45
N VAL A 137 5.37 -8.46 0.43
CA VAL A 137 5.67 -9.76 -0.18
C VAL A 137 6.35 -9.50 -1.52
N GLN A 138 7.58 -9.98 -1.68
CA GLN A 138 8.38 -9.72 -2.86
C GLN A 138 8.35 -10.91 -3.82
N ALA A 139 8.32 -10.61 -5.13
CA ALA A 139 8.50 -11.60 -6.19
C ALA A 139 7.61 -12.86 -6.07
N VAL A 140 6.34 -12.65 -5.74
CA VAL A 140 5.34 -13.71 -5.67
C VAL A 140 4.96 -14.15 -7.08
N PRO A 141 4.90 -15.45 -7.39
CA PRO A 141 4.42 -15.92 -8.68
C PRO A 141 2.99 -15.46 -8.96
N VAL A 142 2.74 -14.93 -10.14
CA VAL A 142 1.39 -14.70 -10.66
C VAL A 142 0.86 -16.02 -11.21
N PRO A 143 -0.22 -16.61 -10.68
CA PRO A 143 -0.73 -17.87 -11.20
C PRO A 143 -1.31 -17.70 -12.61
N LEU A 144 -0.58 -18.20 -13.60
CA LEU A 144 -1.04 -18.27 -14.99
C LEU A 144 -1.52 -19.70 -15.27
N SER A 145 -2.67 -19.85 -15.93
CA SER A 145 -3.18 -21.16 -16.36
C SER A 145 -2.44 -21.75 -17.56
N GLY A 146 -1.53 -20.97 -18.15
CA GLY A 146 -0.72 -21.29 -19.32
C GLY A 146 0.06 -20.06 -19.77
N VAL A 147 0.56 -20.08 -21.00
CA VAL A 147 1.23 -18.92 -21.61
C VAL A 147 0.22 -17.81 -21.88
N LEU A 148 0.56 -16.57 -21.51
CA LEU A 148 -0.23 -15.37 -21.77
C LEU A 148 0.27 -14.68 -23.05
N LEU A 149 -0.51 -14.75 -24.12
CA LEU A 149 -0.12 -14.19 -25.42
C LEU A 149 -0.15 -12.65 -25.41
N PRO A 150 0.60 -11.97 -26.32
CA PRO A 150 0.48 -10.53 -26.46
C PRO A 150 -0.95 -10.10 -26.76
N GLY A 151 -1.43 -9.06 -26.08
CA GLY A 151 -2.80 -8.57 -26.18
C GLY A 151 -3.81 -9.33 -25.31
N ASP A 152 -3.42 -10.39 -24.61
CA ASP A 152 -4.30 -11.11 -23.70
C ASP A 152 -4.26 -10.57 -22.27
N SER A 153 -5.34 -10.82 -21.54
CA SER A 153 -5.48 -10.50 -20.13
C SER A 153 -5.91 -11.71 -19.32
N VAL A 154 -5.48 -11.78 -18.07
CA VAL A 154 -5.90 -12.81 -17.12
C VAL A 154 -6.16 -12.20 -15.75
N ILE A 155 -7.07 -12.81 -15.01
CA ILE A 155 -7.34 -12.49 -13.61
C ILE A 155 -6.63 -13.53 -12.77
N ALA A 156 -5.75 -13.06 -11.89
CA ALA A 156 -4.93 -13.90 -11.04
C ALA A 156 -5.25 -13.62 -9.56
N ASP A 157 -5.46 -14.70 -8.81
CA ASP A 157 -5.51 -14.67 -7.35
C ASP A 157 -4.08 -14.77 -6.83
N ILE A 158 -3.58 -13.71 -6.20
CA ILE A 158 -2.19 -13.64 -5.73
C ILE A 158 -2.10 -14.17 -4.31
N PRO A 159 -1.28 -15.20 -4.05
CA PRO A 159 -1.10 -15.71 -2.70
C PRO A 159 -0.35 -14.68 -1.84
N VAL A 160 -0.87 -14.44 -0.64
CA VAL A 160 -0.23 -13.58 0.37
C VAL A 160 0.05 -14.45 1.60
N ASP A 161 1.26 -15.01 1.64
CA ASP A 161 1.73 -15.85 2.74
C ASP A 161 2.78 -15.11 3.58
N ASP A 162 2.36 -14.00 4.16
CA ASP A 162 3.17 -13.20 5.08
C ASP A 162 2.36 -12.91 6.35
N PRO A 163 2.79 -13.42 7.52
CA PRO A 163 2.10 -13.18 8.79
C PRO A 163 1.91 -11.70 9.13
N ALA A 164 2.81 -10.81 8.69
CA ALA A 164 2.70 -9.37 8.96
C ALA A 164 1.42 -8.75 8.37
N TRP A 165 0.85 -9.37 7.34
CA TRP A 165 -0.43 -8.92 6.77
C TRP A 165 -1.64 -9.20 7.67
N ARG A 166 -1.47 -10.02 8.71
CA ARG A 166 -2.49 -10.36 9.70
C ARG A 166 -2.20 -9.78 11.08
N ASP A 167 -1.20 -8.91 11.18
CA ASP A 167 -0.83 -8.29 12.44
C ASP A 167 -1.97 -7.45 13.02
N GLU A 168 -1.97 -7.32 14.34
CA GLU A 168 -2.95 -6.55 15.08
C GLU A 168 -2.99 -5.07 14.64
N ALA A 169 -1.82 -4.50 14.31
CA ALA A 169 -1.75 -3.15 13.73
C ALA A 169 -2.48 -3.05 12.39
N VAL A 170 -2.40 -4.10 11.56
CA VAL A 170 -3.17 -4.18 10.31
C VAL A 170 -4.64 -4.32 10.62
N ARG A 171 -5.06 -5.07 11.64
CA ARG A 171 -6.48 -5.20 12.05
C ARG A 171 -7.07 -3.89 12.56
N LEU A 172 -6.30 -3.12 13.33
CA LEU A 172 -6.73 -1.86 13.93
C LEU A 172 -6.63 -0.65 12.99
N ALA A 173 -5.92 -0.76 11.87
CA ALA A 173 -5.76 0.33 10.91
C ALA A 173 -7.11 0.87 10.41
N GLY A 174 -7.24 2.19 10.36
CA GLY A 174 -8.40 2.89 9.81
C GLY A 174 -8.44 2.81 8.29
N GLN A 175 -7.28 2.75 7.64
CA GLN A 175 -7.14 2.59 6.19
C GLN A 175 -6.04 1.58 5.84
N ARG A 176 -6.30 0.75 4.83
CA ARG A 176 -5.31 -0.12 4.20
C ARG A 176 -5.21 0.22 2.71
N ARG A 177 -4.00 0.21 2.17
CA ARG A 177 -3.74 0.31 0.72
C ARG A 177 -2.76 -0.76 0.34
N VAL A 178 -2.95 -1.39 -0.81
CA VAL A 178 -2.00 -2.35 -1.36
C VAL A 178 -1.49 -1.82 -2.68
N LEU A 179 -0.17 -1.72 -2.83
CA LEU A 179 0.49 -1.44 -4.10
C LEU A 179 0.93 -2.77 -4.71
N ALA A 180 0.53 -3.04 -5.95
CA ALA A 180 0.91 -4.23 -6.69
C ALA A 180 1.80 -3.86 -7.88
N GLN A 181 3.01 -4.43 -7.95
CA GLN A 181 3.99 -4.11 -8.96
C GLN A 181 4.52 -5.41 -9.58
N VAL A 182 4.40 -5.55 -10.91
CA VAL A 182 5.09 -6.64 -11.61
C VAL A 182 6.59 -6.34 -11.59
N VAL A 183 7.39 -7.33 -11.21
CA VAL A 183 8.85 -7.19 -11.07
C VAL A 183 9.63 -8.02 -12.06
N PHE A 184 9.08 -9.14 -12.53
CA PHE A 184 9.71 -9.99 -13.55
C PHE A 184 8.66 -10.64 -14.45
N VAL A 185 9.04 -10.88 -15.70
CA VAL A 185 8.31 -11.74 -16.65
C VAL A 185 9.28 -12.68 -17.35
N ASN A 186 8.82 -13.87 -17.71
CA ASN A 186 9.59 -14.84 -18.46
C ASN A 186 8.99 -14.99 -19.87
N ASP A 187 9.84 -15.01 -20.89
CA ASP A 187 9.45 -15.23 -22.27
C ASP A 187 9.27 -16.73 -22.54
N ALA A 188 8.11 -17.12 -23.05
CA ALA A 188 7.77 -18.50 -23.34
C ALA A 188 8.65 -19.16 -24.41
N ASP A 189 9.25 -18.36 -25.31
CA ASP A 189 10.17 -18.88 -26.33
C ASP A 189 11.63 -18.94 -25.84
N ARG A 190 11.91 -18.44 -24.63
CA ARG A 190 13.26 -18.35 -24.05
C ARG A 190 13.29 -18.84 -22.60
N ASP A 191 13.57 -20.13 -22.47
CA ASP A 191 13.74 -20.75 -21.15
C ASP A 191 14.80 -20.04 -20.29
N ASN A 192 14.49 -19.86 -19.01
CA ASN A 192 15.37 -19.32 -17.97
C ASN A 192 15.88 -17.88 -18.20
N ILE A 193 15.17 -17.05 -18.97
CA ILE A 193 15.45 -15.61 -19.06
C ILE A 193 14.33 -14.82 -18.39
N ASP A 194 14.61 -14.29 -17.20
CA ASP A 194 13.70 -13.39 -16.50
C ASP A 194 14.01 -11.95 -16.86
N TYR A 195 13.01 -11.26 -17.39
CA TYR A 195 13.08 -9.87 -17.76
C TYR A 195 12.57 -8.98 -16.62
N PRO A 196 13.42 -8.12 -16.05
CA PRO A 196 13.00 -7.20 -14.99
C PRO A 196 11.97 -6.20 -15.52
N GLN A 197 11.00 -5.87 -14.68
CA GLN A 197 9.94 -4.92 -14.98
C GLN A 197 10.09 -3.67 -14.11
N THR A 198 9.81 -2.50 -14.69
CA THR A 198 10.08 -1.18 -14.08
C THR A 198 8.84 -0.30 -13.98
N ASP A 199 7.65 -0.83 -14.30
CA ASP A 199 6.40 -0.09 -14.16
C ASP A 199 6.14 0.31 -12.70
N ALA A 200 5.46 1.44 -12.48
CA ALA A 200 5.31 2.09 -11.17
C ALA A 200 4.41 1.33 -10.18
N GLY A 201 3.73 0.29 -10.64
CA GLY A 201 2.76 -0.47 -9.85
C GLY A 201 1.41 0.24 -9.73
N VAL A 202 0.39 -0.50 -9.30
CA VAL A 202 -1.01 -0.04 -9.22
C VAL A 202 -1.56 -0.25 -7.83
N TYR A 203 -2.21 0.79 -7.28
CA TYR A 203 -2.94 0.68 -6.03
C TYR A 203 -4.23 -0.12 -6.21
N LEU A 204 -4.42 -1.12 -5.37
CA LEU A 204 -5.58 -1.99 -5.39
C LEU A 204 -6.74 -1.37 -4.60
N LYS A 205 -7.97 -1.67 -5.04
CA LYS A 205 -9.18 -1.25 -4.34
C LYS A 205 -9.49 -2.21 -3.19
N GLN A 206 -9.67 -1.70 -1.98
CA GLN A 206 -10.24 -2.51 -0.90
C GLN A 206 -11.74 -2.71 -1.15
N VAL A 207 -12.20 -3.96 -1.17
CA VAL A 207 -13.61 -4.29 -1.45
C VAL A 207 -14.35 -4.89 -0.26
N GLU A 208 -13.63 -5.49 0.68
CA GLU A 208 -14.18 -6.12 1.88
C GLU A 208 -13.14 -6.11 3.01
N ASN A 209 -13.61 -6.14 4.26
CA ASN A 209 -12.75 -6.12 5.43
C ASN A 209 -13.37 -6.95 6.56
N ASP A 210 -13.37 -8.27 6.36
CA ASP A 210 -13.84 -9.22 7.36
C ASP A 210 -12.65 -9.89 8.06
N TRP A 211 -12.51 -9.60 9.36
CA TRP A 211 -11.48 -10.18 10.21
C TRP A 211 -11.97 -11.43 10.94
N GLY A 212 -13.25 -11.81 10.83
CA GLY A 212 -13.84 -12.95 11.52
C GLY A 212 -13.92 -12.76 13.05
N ALA A 213 -14.75 -13.59 13.70
CA ALA A 213 -14.92 -13.56 15.16
C ALA A 213 -13.69 -14.13 15.91
N GLN A 214 -12.93 -15.03 15.29
CA GLN A 214 -11.80 -15.73 15.91
C GLN A 214 -10.64 -14.80 16.32
N TYR A 215 -10.51 -13.63 15.68
CA TYR A 215 -9.47 -12.64 15.99
C TYR A 215 -9.94 -11.51 16.92
N ALA A 216 -11.23 -11.48 17.29
CA ALA A 216 -11.79 -10.47 18.17
C ALA A 216 -11.61 -10.80 19.67
N GLU A 217 -11.36 -12.06 20.02
CA GLU A 217 -11.33 -12.52 21.43
C GLU A 217 -9.94 -12.51 22.09
N GLU A 218 -8.84 -12.34 21.35
CA GLU A 218 -7.48 -12.44 21.95
C GLU A 218 -6.95 -11.10 22.51
N SER A 219 -7.73 -10.00 22.46
CA SER A 219 -7.24 -8.65 22.77
C SER A 219 -7.88 -7.96 24.00
N LEU A 220 -8.60 -8.68 24.87
CA LEU A 220 -9.04 -8.11 26.15
C LEU A 220 -8.22 -8.70 27.31
N PRO A 221 -7.21 -7.99 27.87
CA PRO A 221 -6.85 -8.24 29.25
C PRO A 221 -8.10 -7.95 30.10
N SER A 222 -8.63 -8.97 30.78
CA SER A 222 -9.68 -8.76 31.78
C SER A 222 -9.16 -7.79 32.84
N GLU A 223 -9.58 -6.53 32.74
CA GLU A 223 -9.62 -5.64 33.89
C GLU A 223 -10.67 -6.22 34.86
N SER A 224 -10.21 -7.02 35.83
CA SER A 224 -10.96 -7.27 37.05
C SER A 224 -10.26 -6.57 38.20
N GLU A 225 -10.73 -5.35 38.44
CA GLU A 225 -11.08 -4.78 39.74
C GLU A 225 -9.98 -4.60 40.78
N THR A 226 -9.62 -3.32 40.92
CA THR A 226 -9.32 -2.58 42.15
C THR A 226 -9.81 -3.25 43.45
N GLU A 227 -8.87 -3.58 44.35
CA GLU A 227 -9.07 -3.36 45.78
C GLU A 227 -7.96 -2.43 46.30
N ALA A 228 -8.33 -1.16 46.43
CA ALA A 228 -7.60 -0.21 47.24
C ALA A 228 -7.98 -0.46 48.70
N SER A 229 -7.02 -0.86 49.53
CA SER A 229 -7.05 -0.55 50.96
C SER A 229 -5.71 0.09 51.34
N VAL A 230 -5.77 1.42 51.46
CA VAL A 230 -4.76 2.29 52.06
C VAL A 230 -4.82 2.15 53.59
N ALA A 231 -3.68 2.47 54.23
CA ALA A 231 -3.41 2.66 55.67
C ALA A 231 -2.76 1.42 56.33
N GLU A 232 -1.64 1.52 57.05
CA GLU A 232 -0.92 2.66 57.62
C GLU A 232 0.46 2.13 58.03
N PHE A 233 1.54 2.77 57.61
CA PHE A 233 2.87 2.52 58.17
C PHE A 233 3.16 3.72 59.07
N ASP A 234 2.91 3.56 60.37
CA ASP A 234 3.32 4.52 61.40
C ASP A 234 4.31 3.87 62.35
N GLU A 235 5.48 4.51 62.41
CA GLU A 235 6.62 4.21 63.24
C GLU A 235 6.46 5.05 64.51
N THR A 236 6.31 4.46 65.70
CA THR A 236 6.91 5.00 66.94
C THR A 236 6.72 4.11 68.19
N ALA A 237 7.82 3.99 68.93
CA ALA A 237 7.95 3.99 70.39
C ALA A 237 7.36 2.85 71.26
N GLY A 238 8.27 1.95 71.68
CA GLY A 238 8.62 1.66 73.09
C GLY A 238 7.54 1.39 74.15
N VAL A 239 7.64 0.24 74.82
CA VAL A 239 7.99 0.07 76.25
C VAL A 239 7.77 -1.40 76.66
N GLU A 240 8.83 -1.96 77.26
CA GLU A 240 8.95 -3.02 78.27
C GLU A 240 7.73 -3.93 78.57
N ASP A 241 7.96 -5.26 78.63
CA ASP A 241 8.20 -5.94 79.92
C ASP A 241 8.53 -7.44 79.69
N VAL A 242 9.58 -7.92 80.35
CA VAL A 242 10.00 -9.33 80.37
C VAL A 242 9.80 -9.83 81.80
N PRO A 243 9.07 -10.93 82.04
CA PRO A 243 9.29 -11.71 83.23
C PRO A 243 10.08 -12.97 82.92
N ALA A 244 11.16 -13.10 83.66
CA ALA A 244 12.03 -14.25 83.76
C ALA A 244 11.30 -15.50 84.27
N VAL A 245 11.63 -16.66 83.71
CA VAL A 245 11.47 -17.95 84.39
C VAL A 245 12.73 -18.80 84.14
N LEU A 246 13.58 -18.85 85.17
CA LEU A 246 14.39 -20.01 85.56
C LEU A 246 13.80 -20.45 86.94
N PRO A 247 13.95 -21.70 87.43
CA PRO A 247 15.17 -22.51 87.30
C PRO A 247 15.04 -24.04 87.17
N GLN A 248 16.17 -24.65 86.75
CA GLN A 248 16.82 -25.88 87.26
C GLN A 248 16.02 -27.20 87.29
N GLN A 249 16.45 -28.17 86.48
CA GLN A 249 17.11 -29.42 86.95
C GLN A 249 18.12 -29.89 85.90
#